data_AF-A0A8B9SSE2-F1
#
_entry.id   AF-A0A8B9SSE2-F1
#
_cell.length_a   1.000
_cell.length_b   1.000
_cell.length_c   1.000
_cell.angle_alpha   90.00
_cell.angle_beta   90.00
_cell.angle_gamma   90.00
#
_symmetry.space_group_name_H-M   'P 1'
#
loop_
_entity.id
_entity.type
_entity.pdbx_description
1 polymer ?
#
loop_
_entity_poly.entity_id
_entity_poly.type
_entity_poly.pdbx_seq_one_letter_code
_entity_poly.pdbx_strand_id
1 'polypeptide(L)'
;HAGYHLYMTLTGSMESRNWEIKKKQQEVVGFLEANKIDFQQMDIAGDEDNRKWMRENVPGEKKPQNGIPLPPQIFNEERYCGRQFFAHGLDGNTNQKVL
;
A
#
# COMPACT_ATOMS: atom_id res chain seq x y z
N HIS A 1 -14.27 -21.30 -9.48
CA HIS A 1 -12.92 -20.76 -9.69
C HIS A 1 -12.81 -19.53 -8.81
N ALA A 2 -12.10 -19.62 -7.68
CA ALA A 2 -12.12 -18.60 -6.64
C ALA A 2 -11.48 -17.30 -7.16
N GLY A 3 -12.25 -16.21 -7.10
CA GLY A 3 -11.92 -14.92 -7.69
C GLY A 3 -10.66 -14.32 -7.10
N TYR A 4 -9.80 -13.84 -7.98
CA TYR A 4 -8.56 -13.14 -7.72
C TYR A 4 -8.83 -11.87 -6.91
N HIS A 5 -8.48 -11.86 -5.61
CA HIS A 5 -8.46 -10.63 -4.82
C HIS A 5 -7.14 -9.92 -5.11
N LEU A 6 -7.13 -9.03 -6.10
CA LEU A 6 -5.95 -8.26 -6.47
C LEU A 6 -5.76 -7.12 -5.47
N TYR A 7 -4.79 -7.27 -4.56
CA TYR A 7 -4.40 -6.17 -3.68
C TYR A 7 -3.51 -5.22 -4.47
N MET A 8 -3.93 -3.97 -4.66
CA MET A 8 -3.11 -2.94 -5.29
C MET A 8 -2.25 -2.28 -4.23
N THR A 9 -0.93 -2.46 -4.31
CA THR A 9 0.01 -1.69 -3.50
C THR A 9 0.55 -0.56 -4.37
N LEU A 10 0.14 0.67 -4.08
CA LEU A 10 0.71 1.86 -4.71
C LEU A 10 2.02 2.20 -4.02
N THR A 11 3.11 1.88 -4.69
CA THR A 11 4.46 2.20 -4.25
C THR A 11 4.94 3.40 -5.06
N GLY A 12 5.46 4.45 -4.41
CA GLY A 12 6.38 5.35 -5.10
C GLY A 12 7.61 4.56 -5.51
N SER A 13 8.33 5.04 -6.52
CA SER A 13 9.54 4.39 -7.02
C SER A 13 10.36 3.81 -5.86
N MET A 14 10.83 2.58 -6.04
CA MET A 14 11.76 1.91 -5.13
C MET A 14 13.06 2.72 -4.91
N GLU A 15 13.25 3.81 -5.66
CA GLU A 15 14.29 4.84 -5.54
C GLU A 15 13.86 6.06 -4.70
N SER A 16 12.76 5.94 -3.92
CA SER A 16 12.33 6.97 -2.97
C SER A 16 13.52 7.38 -2.08
N ARG A 17 13.90 8.67 -2.11
CA ARG A 17 15.00 9.22 -1.27
C ARG A 17 14.72 9.18 0.23
N ASN A 18 13.51 8.77 0.63
CA ASN A 18 13.13 8.57 2.01
C ASN A 18 13.19 7.08 2.36
N TRP A 19 14.18 6.71 3.20
CA TRP A 19 14.45 5.33 3.58
C TRP A 19 13.26 4.66 4.29
N GLU A 20 12.49 5.42 5.07
CA GLU A 20 11.35 4.90 5.84
C GLU A 20 10.19 4.48 4.94
N ILE A 21 9.96 5.24 3.87
CA ILE A 21 8.95 4.92 2.85
C ILE A 21 9.35 3.64 2.13
N LYS A 22 10.62 3.54 1.71
CA LYS A 22 11.16 2.36 1.03
C LYS A 22 11.06 1.11 1.90
N LYS A 23 11.44 1.20 3.18
CA LYS A 23 11.34 0.07 4.11
C LYS A 23 9.88 -0.40 4.24
N LYS A 24 8.94 0.52 4.45
CA LYS A 24 7.51 0.18 4.56
C LYS A 24 6.97 -0.48 3.29
N GLN A 25 7.38 -0.02 2.11
CA GLN A 25 7.01 -0.67 0.84
C GLN A 25 7.52 -2.10 0.75
N GLN A 26 8.79 -2.32 1.11
CA GLN A 26 9.39 -3.66 1.13
C GLN A 26 8.72 -4.58 2.16
N GLU A 27 8.35 -4.05 3.34
CA GLU A 27 7.60 -4.80 4.36
C GLU A 27 6.21 -5.22 3.85
N VAL A 28 5.49 -4.34 3.17
CA VAL A 28 4.18 -4.65 2.57
C VAL A 28 4.32 -5.71 1.47
N VAL A 29 5.24 -5.51 0.53
CA VAL A 29 5.48 -6.45 -0.57
C VAL A 29 5.90 -7.81 -0.03
N GLY A 30 6.88 -7.85 0.87
CA GLY A 30 7.37 -9.09 1.48
C GLY A 30 6.28 -9.82 2.27
N PHE A 31 5.38 -9.10 2.93
CA PHE A 31 4.23 -9.70 3.61
C PHE A 31 3.26 -10.36 2.61
N LEU A 32 2.91 -9.66 1.53
CA LEU A 32 1.99 -10.17 0.51
C LEU A 32 2.58 -11.42 -0.17
N GLU A 33 3.86 -11.37 -0.55
CA GLU A 33 4.58 -12.51 -1.13
C GLU A 33 4.66 -13.69 -0.16
N ALA A 34 5.03 -13.46 1.11
CA ALA A 34 5.15 -14.51 2.11
C ALA A 34 3.81 -15.22 2.39
N ASN A 35 2.70 -14.50 2.29
CA ASN A 35 1.35 -15.05 2.45
C ASN A 35 0.73 -15.56 1.14
N LYS A 36 1.46 -15.51 0.02
CA LYS A 36 0.96 -15.88 -1.33
C LYS A 36 -0.32 -15.12 -1.72
N ILE A 37 -0.40 -13.88 -1.28
CA ILE A 37 -1.49 -12.98 -1.63
C ILE A 37 -1.16 -12.40 -3.01
N ASP A 38 -2.10 -12.49 -3.96
CA ASP A 38 -1.94 -11.90 -5.28
C ASP A 38 -2.05 -10.37 -5.20
N PHE A 39 -1.12 -9.67 -5.84
CA PHE A 39 -1.07 -8.22 -5.76
C PHE A 39 -0.47 -7.60 -7.02
N GLN A 40 -0.89 -6.36 -7.32
CA GLN A 40 -0.29 -5.53 -8.35
C GLN A 40 0.46 -4.38 -7.69
N GLN A 41 1.71 -4.19 -8.09
CA GLN A 41 2.44 -2.97 -7.77
C GLN A 41 2.12 -1.92 -8.82
N MET A 42 1.67 -0.76 -8.35
CA MET A 42 1.44 0.40 -9.19
C MET A 42 2.50 1.44 -8.84
N ASP A 43 3.47 1.63 -9.73
CA ASP A 43 4.50 2.65 -9.57
C ASP A 43 3.86 4.03 -9.74
N ILE A 44 3.99 4.92 -8.75
CA ILE A 44 3.46 6.30 -8.83
C ILE A 44 4.53 7.36 -9.09
N ALA A 45 5.80 6.95 -9.25
CA ALA A 45 6.90 7.88 -9.44
C ALA A 45 7.20 8.12 -10.92
N GLY A 46 7.17 7.07 -11.73
CA GLY A 46 7.31 7.09 -13.18
C GLY A 46 5.98 7.10 -13.93
N ASP A 47 4.86 6.74 -13.28
CA ASP A 47 3.53 6.74 -13.90
C ASP A 47 2.62 7.81 -13.29
N GLU A 48 2.23 8.79 -14.11
CA GLU A 48 1.42 9.92 -13.68
C GLU A 48 -0.05 9.55 -13.45
N ASP A 49 -0.58 8.59 -14.20
CA ASP A 49 -1.95 8.12 -14.07
C ASP A 49 -2.15 7.39 -12.76
N ASN A 50 -1.23 6.49 -12.39
CA ASN A 50 -1.23 5.81 -11.10
C ASN A 50 -1.13 6.81 -9.94
N ARG A 51 -0.27 7.83 -10.10
CA ARG A 51 -0.11 8.90 -9.10
C ARG A 51 -1.38 9.73 -8.92
N LYS A 52 -2.08 10.04 -10.03
CA LYS A 52 -3.36 10.78 -10.00
C LYS A 52 -4.44 9.92 -9.35
N TRP A 53 -4.57 8.67 -9.80
CA TRP A 53 -5.53 7.71 -9.27
C TRP A 53 -5.38 7.53 -7.76
N MET A 54 -4.16 7.35 -7.25
CA MET A 54 -3.92 7.26 -5.80
C MET A 54 -4.45 8.49 -5.06
N ARG A 55 -4.14 9.69 -5.55
CA ARG A 55 -4.53 10.94 -4.87
C ARG A 55 -6.04 11.14 -4.86
N GLU A 56 -6.73 10.68 -5.89
CA GLU A 56 -8.19 10.75 -6.00
C GLU A 56 -8.88 9.71 -5.13
N ASN A 57 -8.35 8.48 -5.08
CA ASN A 57 -8.99 7.34 -4.42
C ASN A 57 -8.64 7.20 -2.92
N VAL A 58 -7.57 7.84 -2.42
CA VAL A 58 -7.38 7.94 -0.97
C VAL A 58 -8.55 8.75 -0.38
N PRO A 59 -9.30 8.22 0.61
CA PRO A 59 -10.43 8.93 1.19
C PRO A 59 -9.98 10.20 1.93
N GLY A 60 -10.76 11.27 1.83
CA GLY A 60 -10.41 12.61 2.34
C GLY A 60 -10.00 12.62 3.81
N GLU A 61 -10.70 11.87 4.66
CA GLU A 61 -10.38 11.71 6.10
C GLU A 61 -9.02 11.05 6.37
N LYS A 62 -8.46 10.34 5.38
CA LYS A 62 -7.16 9.65 5.44
C LYS A 62 -6.06 10.42 4.69
N LYS A 63 -6.40 11.52 4.01
CA LYS A 63 -5.41 12.43 3.42
C LYS A 63 -4.73 13.23 4.54
N PRO A 64 -3.43 13.56 4.40
CA PRO A 64 -2.77 14.44 5.36
C PRO A 64 -3.43 15.84 5.35
N GLN A 65 -3.50 16.48 6.52
CA GLN A 65 -4.05 17.85 6.65
C GLN A 65 -3.32 18.88 5.78
N ASN A 66 -2.03 18.65 5.53
CA ASN A 66 -1.22 19.47 4.64
C ASN A 66 -0.39 18.56 3.74
N GLY A 67 -0.56 18.65 2.43
CA GLY A 67 0.21 17.91 1.42
C GLY A 67 -0.53 16.75 0.76
N ILE A 68 0.23 15.85 0.13
CA ILE A 68 -0.29 14.73 -0.66
C ILE A 68 -0.14 13.40 0.09
N PRO A 69 -1.03 12.42 -0.14
CA PRO A 69 -0.80 11.06 0.35
C PRO A 69 0.52 10.50 -0.21
N LEU A 70 1.39 10.05 0.70
CA LEU A 70 2.65 9.37 0.42
C LEU A 70 2.45 7.85 0.40
N PRO A 71 3.21 7.12 -0.43
CA PRO A 71 3.18 5.66 -0.44
C PRO A 71 3.80 5.04 0.83
N PRO A 72 3.61 3.74 1.10
CA PRO A 72 2.69 2.85 0.39
C PRO A 72 1.22 3.21 0.66
N GLN A 73 0.35 2.98 -0.32
CA GLN A 73 -1.11 3.02 -0.15
C GLN A 73 -1.69 1.70 -0.62
N ILE A 74 -2.36 0.97 0.27
CA ILE A 74 -2.96 -0.33 -0.06
C ILE A 74 -4.43 -0.15 -0.35
N PHE A 75 -4.82 -0.70 -1.49
CA PHE A 75 -6.20 -0.80 -1.94
C PHE A 75 -6.51 -2.28 -2.22
N ASN A 76 -7.70 -2.71 -1.83
CA ASN A 76 -8.26 -3.97 -2.29
C ASN A 76 -9.32 -3.60 -3.33
N GLU A 77 -8.98 -3.78 -4.61
CA GLU A 77 -9.77 -3.22 -5.71
C GLU A 77 -9.97 -1.70 -5.51
N GLU A 78 -11.20 -1.20 -5.44
CA GLU A 78 -11.50 0.22 -5.21
C GLU A 78 -11.57 0.60 -3.71
N ARG A 79 -11.44 -0.39 -2.82
CA ARG A 79 -11.57 -0.17 -1.38
C ARG A 79 -10.22 0.20 -0.76
N TYR A 80 -10.14 1.41 -0.22
CA TYR A 80 -8.97 1.84 0.55
C TYR A 80 -8.82 1.03 1.85
N CYS A 81 -7.70 0.30 1.98
CA CYS A 81 -7.36 -0.44 3.20
C CYS A 81 -6.56 0.44 4.16
N GLY A 82 -5.69 1.32 3.67
CA GLY A 82 -4.91 2.22 4.52
C GLY A 82 -3.41 2.16 4.30
N ARG A 83 -2.71 3.20 4.77
CA ARG A 83 -1.24 3.24 4.86
C ARG A 83 -0.68 2.42 6.02
N GLN A 84 -1.40 2.38 7.16
CA GLN A 84 -0.89 1.81 8.42
C GLN A 84 -1.22 0.32 8.61
N PHE A 85 -1.91 -0.31 7.66
CA PHE A 85 -2.44 -1.68 7.80
C PHE A 85 -1.38 -2.71 8.22
N PHE A 86 -0.11 -2.50 7.87
CA PHE A 86 0.97 -3.46 8.10
C PHE A 86 1.88 -3.13 9.29
N ALA A 87 1.80 -1.92 9.87
CA ALA A 87 2.76 -1.49 10.89
C ALA A 87 2.47 -2.06 12.30
N HIS A 88 1.22 -2.44 12.59
CA HIS A 88 0.82 -2.94 13.91
C HIS A 88 0.70 -4.47 14.02
N GLY A 89 0.84 -5.22 12.90
CA GLY A 89 0.77 -6.68 12.88
C GLY A 89 2.12 -7.39 12.98
N LEU A 90 3.22 -6.65 13.13
CA LEU A 90 4.58 -7.18 13.21
C LEU A 90 5.17 -7.19 14.64
N ASP A 91 4.45 -6.63 15.63
CA ASP A 91 4.75 -6.94 17.04
C ASP A 91 4.27 -8.38 17.28
N GLY A 92 5.20 -9.28 17.57
CA GLY A 92 5.10 -10.74 17.38
C GLY A 92 4.08 -11.50 18.23
N ASN A 93 2.95 -10.91 18.61
CA ASN A 93 1.91 -11.54 19.39
C ASN A 93 0.50 -11.00 19.11
N THR A 94 0.08 -10.94 17.85
CA THR A 94 -1.35 -10.78 17.55
C THR A 94 -1.73 -11.67 16.38
N ASN A 95 -2.62 -12.62 16.65
CA ASN A 95 -3.35 -13.42 15.64
C ASN A 95 -4.33 -12.54 14.83
N GLN A 96 -3.98 -11.28 14.57
CA GLN A 96 -4.75 -10.35 13.76
C GLN A 96 -4.09 -10.33 12.39
N LYS A 97 -4.41 -11.35 11.57
CA LYS A 97 -4.26 -11.24 10.12
C LYS A 97 -5.17 -10.12 9.67
N VAL A 98 -4.61 -8.93 9.42
CA VAL A 98 -5.38 -7.84 8.86
C VAL A 98 -5.28 -8.01 7.34
N LEU A 99 -6.35 -8.65 6.82
CA LEU A 99 -6.45 -9.54 5.65
C LEU A 99 -6.01 -10.99 5.91
#